data_AF-A0A7X8UK34-F1
#
_entry.id   AF-A0A7X8UK34-F1
#
_cell.length_a   1.000
_cell.length_b   1.000
_cell.length_c   1.000
_cell.angle_alpha   90.00
_cell.angle_beta   90.00
_cell.angle_gamma   90.00
#
_symmetry.space_group_name_H-M   'P 1'
#
loop_
_entity.id
_entity.type
_entity.pdbx_description
1 polymer ?
#
loop_
_entity_poly.entity_id
_entity_poly.type
_entity_poly.pdbx_seq_one_letter_code
_entity_poly.pdbx_strand_id
1 'polypeptide(L)'
;LVVLERLPEGEQPRISPERLRETIQAAFGQRRKTLANSLAAGLGLSRETAQAMVEALGLPANVRAERLEPGRFTQLAARWAREKKDEAPWREDRQSGSPTP
;
A
#
# COMPACT_ATOMS: atom_id res chain seq x y z
N LEU A 1 -28.46 -10.65 14.94
CA LEU A 1 -27.14 -11.06 15.45
C LEU A 1 -26.17 -11.03 14.28
N VAL A 2 -25.02 -10.34 14.39
CA VAL A 2 -23.95 -10.41 13.38
C VAL A 2 -22.90 -11.38 13.90
N VAL A 3 -22.61 -12.42 13.13
CA VAL A 3 -21.54 -13.38 13.43
C VAL A 3 -20.38 -13.07 12.49
N LEU A 4 -19.19 -12.89 13.04
CA LEU A 4 -17.97 -12.67 12.28
C LEU A 4 -17.09 -13.92 12.45
N GLU A 5 -16.95 -14.67 11.36
CA GLU A 5 -16.06 -15.83 11.32
C GLU A 5 -14.73 -15.44 10.68
N ARG A 6 -13.64 -16.00 11.21
CA ARG A 6 -12.31 -15.75 10.68
C ARG A 6 -12.10 -16.59 9.42
N LEU A 7 -11.61 -15.96 8.35
CA LEU A 7 -11.21 -16.70 7.15
C LEU A 7 -10.10 -17.72 7.48
N PRO A 8 -10.13 -18.93 6.90
CA PRO A 8 -9.08 -19.91 7.06
C PRO A 8 -7.74 -19.38 6.53
N GLU A 9 -6.63 -19.87 7.07
CA GLU A 9 -5.29 -19.33 6.79
C GLU A 9 -4.93 -19.33 5.29
N GLY A 10 -5.38 -20.34 4.54
CA GLY A 10 -5.14 -20.44 3.10
C GLY A 10 -5.86 -19.38 2.24
N GLU A 11 -6.89 -18.73 2.80
CA GLU A 11 -7.68 -17.69 2.12
C GLU A 11 -7.39 -16.28 2.65
N GLN A 12 -6.59 -16.16 3.70
CA GLN A 12 -6.19 -14.85 4.21
C GLN A 12 -5.29 -14.12 3.19
N PRO A 13 -5.40 -12.78 3.09
CA PRO A 13 -4.52 -12.01 2.22
C PRO A 13 -3.04 -12.25 2.54
N ARG A 14 -2.23 -12.57 1.52
CA ARG A 14 -0.78 -12.76 1.65
C ARG A 14 -0.04 -11.41 1.74
N ILE A 15 -0.44 -10.56 2.68
CA ILE A 15 0.18 -9.27 2.95
C ILE A 15 0.18 -8.99 4.45
N SER A 16 1.20 -8.27 4.94
CA SER A 16 1.26 -7.94 6.37
C SER A 16 0.09 -7.01 6.75
N PRO A 17 -0.53 -7.20 7.94
CA PRO A 17 -1.61 -6.35 8.42
C PRO A 17 -1.24 -4.87 8.49
N GLU A 18 0.02 -4.54 8.77
CA GLU A 18 0.52 -3.16 8.88
C GLU A 18 0.45 -2.44 7.54
N ARG A 19 0.90 -3.10 6.46
CA ARG A 19 0.85 -2.54 5.10
C ARG A 19 -0.58 -2.37 4.61
N LEU A 20 -1.44 -3.34 4.90
CA LEU A 20 -2.86 -3.24 4.59
C LEU A 20 -3.49 -2.07 5.36
N ARG A 21 -3.18 -1.94 6.66
CA ARG A 21 -3.65 -0.84 7.51
C ARG A 21 -3.20 0.52 6.98
N GLU A 22 -1.92 0.70 6.65
CA GLU A 22 -1.39 1.94 6.08
C GLU A 22 -2.12 2.31 4.78
N THR A 23 -2.32 1.33 3.89
CA THR A 23 -3.01 1.54 2.62
C THR A 23 -4.47 1.94 2.82
N ILE A 24 -5.18 1.28 3.73
CA ILE A 24 -6.57 1.60 4.07
C ILE A 24 -6.66 2.99 4.70
N GLN A 25 -5.77 3.33 5.64
CA GLN A 25 -5.74 4.64 6.27
C GLN A 25 -5.50 5.75 5.24
N ALA A 26 -4.56 5.55 4.31
CA ALA A 26 -4.32 6.49 3.22
C ALA A 26 -5.55 6.64 2.31
N ALA A 27 -6.18 5.53 1.91
CA ALA A 27 -7.33 5.55 1.01
C ALA A 27 -8.56 6.26 1.62
N PHE A 28 -8.78 6.12 2.93
CA PHE A 28 -9.94 6.69 3.62
C PHE A 28 -9.66 7.99 4.38
N GLY A 29 -8.40 8.41 4.51
CA GLY A 29 -8.01 9.62 5.25
C GLY A 29 -8.56 10.92 4.66
N GLN A 30 -8.96 10.92 3.38
CA GLN A 30 -9.58 12.06 2.72
C GLN A 30 -10.96 11.70 2.15
N ARG A 31 -11.99 11.88 2.98
CA ARG A 31 -13.38 11.72 2.53
C ARG A 31 -13.63 12.66 1.36
N ARG A 32 -14.26 12.17 0.28
CA ARG A 32 -14.59 12.90 -0.95
C ARG A 32 -13.47 13.09 -1.99
N LYS A 33 -12.23 12.70 -1.72
CA LYS A 33 -11.20 12.69 -2.75
C LYS A 33 -11.23 11.39 -3.54
N THR A 34 -10.75 11.44 -4.78
CA THR A 34 -10.54 10.23 -5.58
C THR A 34 -9.48 9.38 -4.91
N LEU A 35 -9.52 8.07 -5.15
CA LEU A 35 -8.60 7.10 -4.57
C LEU A 35 -7.14 7.48 -4.82
N ALA A 36 -6.80 7.87 -6.05
CA ALA A 36 -5.45 8.30 -6.41
C ALA A 36 -4.99 9.51 -5.57
N ASN A 37 -5.86 10.50 -5.35
CA ASN A 37 -5.52 11.68 -4.55
C ASN A 37 -5.35 11.34 -3.05
N SER A 38 -6.22 10.48 -2.51
CA SER A 38 -6.11 10.03 -1.12
C SER A 38 -4.83 9.22 -0.90
N LEU A 39 -4.50 8.29 -1.81
CA LEU A 39 -3.27 7.50 -1.76
C LEU A 39 -2.02 8.36 -1.91
N ALA A 40 -2.00 9.31 -2.85
CA ALA A 40 -0.87 10.22 -3.01
C ALA A 40 -0.58 11.00 -1.73
N ALA A 41 -1.61 11.58 -1.11
CA ALA A 41 -1.45 12.34 0.11
C ALA A 41 -1.13 11.46 1.34
N GLY A 42 -1.76 10.29 1.46
CA GLY A 42 -1.62 9.42 2.64
C GLY A 42 -0.36 8.55 2.64
N LEU A 43 0.16 8.21 1.46
CA LEU A 43 1.39 7.41 1.30
C LEU A 43 2.60 8.24 0.86
N GLY A 44 2.43 9.55 0.62
CA GLY A 44 3.51 10.44 0.19
C GLY A 44 3.98 10.21 -1.25
N LEU A 45 3.08 9.79 -2.13
CA LEU A 45 3.41 9.46 -3.53
C LEU A 45 3.27 10.69 -4.44
N SER A 46 3.98 10.65 -5.56
CA SER A 46 3.60 11.50 -6.69
C SER A 46 2.19 11.15 -7.17
N ARG A 47 1.53 12.13 -7.79
CA ARG A 47 0.19 11.95 -8.32
C ARG A 47 0.18 10.91 -9.44
N GLU A 48 1.22 10.91 -10.26
CA GLU A 48 1.42 10.03 -11.39
C GLU A 48 1.54 8.57 -10.92
N THR A 49 2.35 8.32 -9.88
CA THR A 49 2.49 6.97 -9.30
C THR A 49 1.17 6.49 -8.69
N ALA A 50 0.48 7.33 -7.92
CA ALA A 50 -0.80 6.96 -7.34
C ALA A 50 -1.87 6.66 -8.42
N GLN A 51 -1.90 7.46 -9.48
CA GLN A 51 -2.80 7.26 -10.61
C GLN A 51 -2.48 5.95 -11.35
N ALA A 52 -1.20 5.69 -11.65
CA ALA A 52 -0.75 4.46 -12.30
C ALA A 52 -1.11 3.21 -11.48
N MET A 53 -1.02 3.27 -10.14
CA MET A 53 -1.45 2.15 -9.29
C MET A 53 -2.95 1.87 -9.40
N VAL A 54 -3.78 2.91 -9.46
CA VAL A 54 -5.24 2.78 -9.58
C VAL A 54 -5.61 2.24 -10.96
N GLU A 55 -4.99 2.77 -12.02
CA GLU A 55 -5.19 2.33 -13.41
C GLU A 55 -4.71 0.91 -13.66
N ALA A 56 -3.61 0.50 -13.03
CA ALA A 56 -3.10 -0.87 -13.12
C ALA A 56 -4.06 -1.92 -12.52
N LEU A 57 -5.02 -1.49 -11.70
CA LEU A 57 -6.10 -2.34 -11.22
C LEU A 57 -7.32 -2.30 -12.15
N GLY A 58 -7.33 -1.47 -13.21
CA GLY A 58 -8.47 -1.26 -14.09
C GLY A 58 -9.59 -0.46 -13.43
N LEU A 59 -9.26 0.38 -12.44
CA LEU A 59 -10.24 1.22 -11.76
C LEU A 59 -10.42 2.57 -12.47
N PRO A 60 -11.62 3.16 -12.45
CA PRO A 60 -11.83 4.51 -12.98
C PRO A 60 -10.99 5.56 -12.25
N ALA A 61 -10.43 6.52 -12.96
CA ALA A 61 -9.59 7.60 -12.41
C ALA A 61 -10.30 8.44 -11.31
N ASN A 62 -11.63 8.55 -11.41
CA ASN A 62 -12.46 9.30 -10.47
C ASN A 62 -13.05 8.44 -9.33
N VAL A 63 -12.67 7.16 -9.23
CA VAL A 63 -13.19 6.26 -8.19
C VAL A 63 -12.82 6.78 -6.80
N ARG A 64 -13.71 6.58 -5.83
CA ARG A 64 -13.47 6.86 -4.40
C ARG A 64 -13.26 5.56 -3.65
N ALA A 65 -12.50 5.59 -2.55
CA ALA A 65 -12.19 4.40 -1.75
C ALA A 65 -13.44 3.61 -1.32
N GLU A 66 -14.52 4.30 -0.93
CA GLU A 66 -15.80 3.69 -0.53
C GLU A 66 -16.53 2.89 -1.63
N ARG A 67 -16.08 2.96 -2.89
CA ARG A 67 -16.63 2.20 -4.03
C ARG A 67 -15.87 0.91 -4.32
N LEU A 68 -14.78 0.63 -3.57
CA LEU A 68 -13.96 -0.55 -3.76
C LEU A 68 -14.41 -1.67 -2.83
N GLU A 69 -14.37 -2.90 -3.35
CA GLU A 69 -14.44 -4.10 -2.53
C GLU A 69 -13.19 -4.26 -1.65
N PRO A 70 -13.30 -4.86 -0.45
CA PRO A 70 -12.18 -5.05 0.47
C PRO A 70 -10.93 -5.69 -0.16
N GLY A 71 -11.12 -6.68 -1.04
CA GLY A 71 -10.04 -7.37 -1.76
C GLY A 71 -9.23 -6.47 -2.71
N ARG A 72 -9.71 -5.26 -3.03
CA ARG A 72 -8.96 -4.31 -3.85
C ARG A 72 -7.90 -3.56 -3.03
N PHE A 73 -8.12 -3.38 -1.74
CA PHE A 73 -7.12 -2.79 -0.84
C PHE A 73 -5.93 -3.71 -0.61
N THR A 74 -6.13 -5.04 -0.61
CA THR A 74 -5.02 -6.00 -0.52
C THR A 74 -4.15 -5.94 -1.78
N GLN A 75 -4.75 -5.79 -2.96
CA GLN A 75 -4.03 -5.62 -4.23
C GLN A 75 -3.25 -4.30 -4.28
N LEU A 76 -3.86 -3.19 -3.82
CA LEU A 76 -3.19 -1.90 -3.70
C LEU A 76 -1.98 -1.98 -2.76
N ALA A 77 -2.17 -2.56 -1.58
CA ALA A 77 -1.11 -2.70 -0.57
C ALA A 77 0.05 -3.56 -1.10
N ALA A 78 -0.24 -4.63 -1.83
CA ALA A 78 0.77 -5.50 -2.43
C ALA A 78 1.58 -4.76 -3.52
N ARG A 79 0.92 -3.92 -4.32
CA ARG A 79 1.59 -3.10 -5.33
C ARG A 79 2.48 -2.03 -4.68
N TRP A 80 1.97 -1.31 -3.69
CA TRP A 80 2.74 -0.31 -2.95
C TRP A 80 3.99 -0.90 -2.27
N ALA A 81 3.89 -2.11 -1.74
CA ALA A 81 5.02 -2.79 -1.11
C ALA A 81 6.20 -3.06 -2.06
N ARG A 82 5.94 -3.20 -3.36
CA ARG A 82 6.98 -3.39 -4.38
C ARG A 82 7.74 -2.08 -4.60
N GLU A 83 7.02 -0.96 -4.75
CA GLU A 83 7.60 0.38 -4.92
C GLU A 83 8.48 0.80 -3.72
N LYS A 84 8.04 0.50 -2.49
CA LYS A 84 8.84 0.75 -1.26
C LYS A 84 10.16 -0.03 -1.19
N LYS A 85 10.28 -1.16 -1.90
CA LYS A 85 11.51 -1.94 -1.92
C LYS A 85 12.59 -1.29 -2.80
N ASP A 86 12.15 -0.50 -3.78
CA ASP A 86 13.02 0.27 -4.67
C ASP A 86 13.54 1.54 -3.97
N GLU A 87 12.83 2.00 -2.94
CA GLU A 87 13.25 3.03 -1.99
C GLU A 87 14.01 2.40 -0.79
N ALA A 88 15.09 1.64 -1.06
CA ALA A 88 16.01 1.21 -0.01
C ALA A 88 17.03 2.32 0.26
N PRO A 89 17.00 2.99 1.43
CA PRO A 89 18.05 3.92 1.80
C PRO A 89 19.26 3.08 2.23
N TRP A 90 20.37 3.23 1.51
CA TRP A 90 21.73 2.87 1.91
C TRP A 90 21.86 1.80 3.01
N ARG A 91 22.21 0.56 2.64
CA ARG A 91 22.91 -0.31 3.61
C ARG A 91 24.26 0.36 3.87
N GLU A 92 24.45 0.83 5.09
CA GLU A 92 25.73 1.31 5.56
C GLU A 92 26.73 0.15 5.45
N ASP A 93 27.62 0.25 4.45
CA ASP A 93 28.76 -0.64 4.25
C ASP A 93 29.71 -0.48 5.44
N ARG A 94 29.41 -1.12 6.57
CA ARG A 94 30.41 -1.36 7.62
C ARG A 94 31.26 -2.56 7.23
N GLN A 95 32.06 -2.37 6.19
CA GLN A 95 33.23 -3.17 5.89
C GLN A 95 34.33 -2.26 5.34
N SER A 96 35.00 -1.57 6.24
CA SER A 96 36.43 -1.31 6.08
C SER A 96 37.14 -1.87 7.31
N GLY A 97 37.86 -2.97 7.09
CA GLY A 97 39.02 -3.30 7.92
C GLY A 97 39.99 -2.12 7.89
N SER A 98 40.80 -1.90 8.91
CA SER A 98 41.93 -2.79 9.21
C SER A 98 42.42 -2.55 10.63
N PRO A 99 43.04 -3.56 11.28
CA PRO A 99 43.84 -3.35 12.48
C PRO A 99 45.14 -2.67 12.06
N THR A 100 45.53 -1.63 12.78
CA THR A 100 46.82 -0.96 12.61
C THR A 100 47.69 -1.34 13.82
N PRO A 101 48.99 -1.66 13.60
CA PRO A 101 49.80 -2.53 14.46
C PRO A 101 50.17 -1.99 15.85
#